data_AF-A0A2V9SKH8-F1
#
_entry.id   AF-A0A2V9SKH8-F1
#
_cell.length_a   1.000
_cell.length_b   1.000
_cell.length_c   1.000
_cell.angle_alpha   90.00
_cell.angle_beta   90.00
_cell.angle_gamma   90.00
#
_symmetry.space_group_name_H-M   'P 1'
#
loop_
_entity.id
_entity.type
_entity.pdbx_description
1 polymer ?
#
loop_
_entity_poly.entity_id
_entity_poly.type
_entity_poly.pdbx_seq_one_letter_code
_entity_poly.pdbx_strand_id
1 'polypeptide(L)'
;DYFGGSVTFPAGSSVIESGATPATPVTLYWATFTDAANEAGISRRYGGIHFEIGDLVGRATGRLVAKQAWVKARKYFRNAAGEDSSEGEE
;
A
#
# COMPACT_ATOMS: atom_id res chain seq x y z
N ASP A 1 9.72 -6.78 3.39
CA ASP A 1 8.82 -5.61 3.55
C ASP A 1 7.83 -5.87 4.69
N TYR A 2 8.36 -6.18 5.87
CA TYR A 2 7.55 -6.43 7.06
C TYR A 2 6.62 -5.25 7.37
N PHE A 3 5.39 -5.56 7.78
CA PHE A 3 4.41 -4.55 8.20
C PHE A 3 3.79 -4.91 9.55
N GLY A 4 3.22 -6.11 9.69
CA GLY A 4 2.59 -6.57 10.93
C GLY A 4 1.37 -5.75 11.36
N GLY A 5 0.72 -5.05 10.42
CA GLY A 5 -0.43 -4.19 10.70
C GLY A 5 -1.74 -4.97 10.80
N SER A 6 -2.68 -4.45 11.60
CA SER A 6 -4.04 -4.99 11.70
C SER A 6 -5.06 -3.89 11.95
N VAL A 7 -6.31 -4.15 11.59
CA VAL A 7 -7.45 -3.31 11.94
C VAL A 7 -8.64 -4.18 12.31
N THR A 8 -9.37 -3.79 13.35
CA THR A 8 -10.60 -4.46 13.76
C THR A 8 -11.80 -3.58 13.45
N PHE A 9 -12.76 -4.13 12.71
CA PHE A 9 -14.05 -3.52 12.43
C PHE A 9 -15.08 -4.07 13.41
N PRO A 10 -15.74 -3.22 14.21
CA PRO A 10 -16.82 -3.65 15.09
C PRO A 10 -18.02 -4.21 14.33
N ALA A 11 -18.89 -4.95 15.02
CA ALA A 11 -20.15 -5.39 14.44
C ALA A 11 -21.01 -4.17 14.02
N GLY A 12 -21.65 -4.27 12.86
CA GLY A 12 -22.54 -3.23 12.30
C GLY A 12 -21.84 -1.93 11.88
N SER A 13 -20.51 -1.88 11.81
CA SER A 13 -19.75 -0.64 11.55
C SER A 13 -19.64 -0.26 10.06
N SER A 14 -20.18 -1.06 9.14
CA SER A 14 -20.19 -0.73 7.71
C SER A 14 -20.99 0.55 7.46
N VAL A 15 -20.49 1.43 6.60
CA VAL A 15 -21.24 2.62 6.16
C VAL A 15 -22.23 2.31 5.03
N ILE A 16 -22.10 1.15 4.38
CA ILE A 16 -22.96 0.72 3.28
C ILE A 16 -24.17 -0.05 3.83
N GLU A 17 -23.93 -0.92 4.81
CA GLU A 17 -24.94 -1.75 5.49
C GLU A 17 -24.87 -1.50 7.00
N SER A 18 -25.14 -0.24 7.38
CA SER A 18 -25.06 0.25 8.76
C SER A 18 -25.92 -0.55 9.73
N GLY A 19 -25.34 -0.94 10.87
CA GLY A 19 -26.01 -1.73 11.91
C GLY A 19 -26.15 -3.22 11.60
N ALA A 20 -25.80 -3.67 10.39
CA ALA A 20 -25.92 -5.07 9.97
C ALA A 20 -24.54 -5.72 9.71
N THR A 21 -23.64 -5.01 9.01
CA THR A 21 -22.37 -5.58 8.54
C THR A 21 -21.17 -4.93 9.23
N PRO A 22 -20.15 -5.69 9.67
CA PRO A 22 -20.15 -7.16 9.78
C PRO A 22 -21.07 -7.63 10.93
N ALA A 23 -21.58 -8.85 10.88
CA ALA A 23 -22.47 -9.37 11.93
C ALA A 23 -21.77 -9.57 13.28
N THR A 24 -20.45 -9.80 13.25
CA THR A 24 -19.56 -9.88 14.41
C THR A 24 -18.31 -9.06 14.12
N PRO A 25 -17.52 -8.67 15.13
CA PRO A 25 -16.25 -7.99 14.87
C PRO A 25 -15.36 -8.80 13.92
N VAL A 26 -14.73 -8.13 12.96
CA VAL A 26 -13.80 -8.73 11.99
C VAL A 26 -12.46 -8.04 12.11
N THR A 27 -11.38 -8.82 12.25
CA THR A 27 -10.01 -8.30 12.25
C THR A 27 -9.32 -8.68 10.95
N LEU A 28 -8.81 -7.68 10.24
CA LEU A 28 -7.90 -7.86 9.11
C LEU A 28 -6.46 -7.72 9.62
N TYR A 29 -5.56 -8.55 9.12
CA TYR A 29 -4.14 -8.57 9.49
C TYR A 29 -3.25 -8.79 8.26
N TRP A 30 -2.13 -8.08 8.22
CA TRP A 30 -1.14 -8.15 7.15
C TRP A 30 0.26 -8.29 7.71
N ALA A 31 0.92 -9.43 7.42
CA ALA A 31 2.30 -9.66 7.83
C ALA A 31 3.27 -8.73 7.09
N THR A 32 3.02 -8.47 5.81
CA THR A 32 3.86 -7.62 4.95
C THR A 32 3.09 -6.48 4.29
N PHE A 33 3.81 -5.45 3.85
CA PHE A 33 3.22 -4.39 3.01
C PHE A 33 2.73 -4.95 1.67
N THR A 34 3.36 -6.01 1.15
CA THR A 34 2.87 -6.74 -0.02
C THR A 34 1.49 -7.35 0.22
N ASP A 35 1.25 -7.96 1.38
CA ASP A 35 -0.07 -8.53 1.72
C ASP A 35 -1.14 -7.43 1.76
N ALA A 36 -0.83 -6.31 2.44
CA ALA A 36 -1.73 -5.15 2.52
C ALA A 36 -2.05 -4.57 1.13
N ALA A 37 -1.03 -4.38 0.28
CA ALA A 37 -1.23 -3.90 -1.09
C ALA A 37 -2.02 -4.89 -1.95
N ASN A 38 -1.83 -6.19 -1.74
CA ASN A 38 -2.57 -7.21 -2.45
C ASN A 38 -4.06 -7.23 -2.06
N GLU A 39 -4.38 -7.13 -0.77
CA GLU A 39 -5.78 -7.07 -0.35
C GLU A 39 -6.45 -5.75 -0.77
N ALA A 40 -5.71 -4.63 -0.75
CA ALA A 40 -6.20 -3.36 -1.28
C ALA A 40 -6.61 -3.48 -2.77
N GLY A 41 -5.82 -4.18 -3.59
CA GLY A 41 -6.17 -4.47 -4.98
C GLY A 41 -7.42 -5.36 -5.13
N ILE A 42 -7.47 -6.47 -4.38
CA ILE A 42 -8.63 -7.40 -4.38
C ILE A 42 -9.90 -6.68 -3.92
N SER A 43 -9.82 -5.75 -2.97
CA SER A 43 -10.98 -5.01 -2.45
C SER A 43 -11.76 -4.29 -3.56
N ARG A 44 -11.07 -3.83 -4.61
CA ARG A 44 -11.69 -3.15 -5.75
C ARG A 44 -12.48 -4.10 -6.64
N ARG A 45 -12.08 -5.37 -6.69
CA ARG A 45 -12.83 -6.44 -7.34
C ARG A 45 -14.07 -6.80 -6.54
N TYR A 46 -13.94 -6.95 -5.22
CA TYR A 46 -15.10 -7.21 -4.34
C TYR A 46 -16.10 -6.06 -4.34
N GLY A 47 -15.62 -4.82 -4.42
CA GLY A 47 -16.48 -3.64 -4.59
C GLY A 47 -17.12 -3.50 -5.97
N GLY A 48 -16.82 -4.39 -6.93
CA GLY A 48 -17.42 -4.37 -8.27
C GLY A 48 -16.97 -3.21 -9.16
N ILE A 49 -15.83 -2.58 -8.87
CA ILE A 49 -15.37 -1.34 -9.53
C ILE A 49 -14.05 -1.47 -10.30
N HIS A 50 -13.44 -2.66 -10.33
CA HIS A 50 -12.28 -2.96 -11.17
C HIS A 50 -12.30 -4.40 -11.69
N PHE A 51 -11.82 -4.60 -12.91
CA PHE A 51 -11.49 -5.91 -13.46
C PHE A 51 -10.17 -6.45 -12.89
N GLU A 52 -10.01 -7.78 -12.89
CA GLU A 52 -8.79 -8.45 -12.42
C GLU A 52 -7.52 -7.94 -13.10
N ILE A 53 -7.56 -7.73 -14.42
CA ILE A 53 -6.38 -7.23 -15.14
C ILE A 53 -5.96 -5.83 -14.66
N GLY A 54 -6.92 -4.96 -14.34
CA GLY A 54 -6.65 -3.61 -13.83
C GLY A 54 -6.01 -3.65 -12.45
N ASP A 55 -6.44 -4.59 -11.60
CA ASP A 55 -5.83 -4.86 -10.30
C ASP A 55 -4.38 -5.35 -10.44
N LEU A 56 -4.15 -6.45 -11.18
CA LEU A 56 -2.81 -7.05 -11.32
C LEU A 56 -1.79 -6.11 -11.98
N VAL A 57 -2.18 -5.42 -13.05
CA VAL A 57 -1.33 -4.43 -13.74
C VAL A 57 -1.09 -3.21 -12.85
N GLY A 58 -2.10 -2.77 -12.11
CA GLY A 58 -1.98 -1.67 -11.14
C GLY A 58 -0.93 -1.97 -10.08
N ARG A 59 -0.96 -3.16 -9.47
CA ARG A 59 0.06 -3.58 -8.48
C ARG A 59 1.46 -3.64 -9.07
N ALA A 60 1.60 -4.20 -10.27
CA ALA A 60 2.89 -4.29 -10.95
C ALA A 60 3.47 -2.89 -11.23
N THR A 61 2.64 -1.99 -11.78
CA THR A 61 3.01 -0.60 -12.05
C THR A 61 3.39 0.15 -10.78
N GLY A 62 2.60 -0.02 -9.70
CA GLY A 62 2.89 0.58 -8.40
C GLY A 62 4.28 0.22 -7.86
N ARG A 63 4.72 -1.03 -8.03
CA ARG A 63 6.09 -1.45 -7.65
C ARG A 63 7.17 -0.74 -8.46
N LEU A 64 6.94 -0.46 -9.73
CA LEU A 64 7.89 0.29 -10.57
C LEU A 64 7.98 1.75 -10.11
N VAL A 65 6.83 2.39 -9.84
CA VAL A 65 6.77 3.77 -9.33
C VAL A 65 7.46 3.86 -7.97
N ALA A 66 7.22 2.92 -7.06
CA ALA A 66 7.83 2.90 -5.73
C ALA A 66 9.37 2.85 -5.79
N LYS A 67 9.94 2.03 -6.70
CA LYS A 67 11.41 1.98 -6.89
C LYS A 67 11.96 3.34 -7.32
N GLN A 68 11.31 4.01 -8.26
CA GLN A 68 11.74 5.32 -8.74
C GLN A 68 11.59 6.39 -7.65
N ALA A 69 10.47 6.38 -6.92
CA ALA A 69 10.23 7.29 -5.80
C ALA A 69 11.30 7.12 -4.71
N TRP A 70 11.67 5.89 -4.36
CA TRP A 70 12.72 5.60 -3.39
C TRP A 70 14.08 6.14 -3.83
N VAL A 71 14.48 5.88 -5.09
CA VAL A 71 15.73 6.42 -5.64
C VAL A 71 15.75 7.94 -5.57
N LYS A 72 14.62 8.59 -5.91
CA LYS A 72 14.51 10.06 -5.85
C LYS A 72 14.58 10.58 -4.41
N ALA A 73 13.86 9.95 -3.47
CA ALA A 73 13.88 10.33 -2.06
C ALA A 73 15.30 10.25 -1.47
N ARG A 74 16.05 9.19 -1.79
CA ARG A 74 17.44 9.02 -1.34
C ARG A 74 18.34 10.17 -1.79
N LYS A 75 18.15 10.70 -3.00
CA LYS A 75 18.93 11.86 -3.48
C LYS A 75 18.68 13.09 -2.60
N TYR A 76 17.42 13.36 -2.24
CA TYR A 76 17.10 14.47 -1.35
C TYR A 76 17.69 14.29 0.05
N PHE A 77 17.60 13.08 0.62
CA PHE A 77 18.16 12.83 1.95
C PHE A 77 19.69 12.87 1.99
N ARG A 78 20.38 12.39 0.95
CA ARG A 78 21.84 12.52 0.84
C ARG A 78 22.27 13.97 0.74
N ASN A 79 21.60 14.74 -0.12
CA ASN A 79 21.92 16.16 -0.30
C ASN A 79 21.58 16.99 0.95
N ALA A 80 20.55 16.59 1.72
CA ALA A 80 20.20 17.23 2.99
C ALA A 80 21.18 16.92 4.13
N ALA A 81 21.90 15.79 4.06
CA ALA A 81 22.90 15.38 5.04
C ALA A 81 24.28 16.04 4.83
N GLY A 82 24.43 16.91 3.83
CA GLY A 82 25.70 17.60 3.56
C GLY A 82 26.79 16.72 2.94
N GLU A 83 26.44 15.51 2.49
CA GLU A 83 27.33 14.69 1.65
C GLU A 83 27.33 15.26 0.23
N ASP A 84 28.01 16.39 0.07
CA ASP A 84 28.44 16.90 -1.22
C ASP A 84 29.50 15.93 -1.76
N SER A 85 29.08 15.00 -2.62
CA SER A 85 30.03 14.27 -3.45
C SER A 85 30.59 15.26 -4.47
N SER A 86 31.61 16.02 -4.06
CA SER A 86 32.58 16.58 -4.97
C SER A 86 33.32 15.43 -5.65
N GLU A 87 32.73 14.91 -6.72
CA GLU A 87 33.47 14.38 -7.87
C GLU A 87 33.53 15.61 -8.82
N GLY A 88 34.63 16.33 -9.09
CA GLY A 88 36.03 15.91 -9.19
C GLY A 88 36.12 14.76 -10.19
N GLU A 89 36.47 14.86 -11.47
CA GLU A 89 37.16 15.84 -12.32
C GLU A 89 36.79 15.52 -13.79
N GLU A 90 37.12 16.46 -14.70
CA GLU A 90 37.25 16.36 -16.18
C GLU A 90 36.04 16.05 -17.07
#